data_AF-A0A731YJ43-F1
#
_entry.id   AF-A0A731YJ43-F1
#
_cell.length_a   1.000
_cell.length_b   1.000
_cell.length_c   1.000
_cell.angle_alpha   90.00
_cell.angle_beta   90.00
_cell.angle_gamma   90.00
#
_symmetry.space_group_name_H-M   'P 1'
#
loop_
_entity.id
_entity.type
_entity.pdbx_description
1 polymer ?
#
loop_
_entity_poly.entity_id
_entity_poly.type
_entity_poly.pdbx_seq_one_letter_code
_entity_poly.pdbx_strand_id
1 'polypeptide(L)'
;MLEKLVKSKIFQLNAFEILLHVAPYNALNLLKKRYLSLDLSNNAKDHVSDLEIMFSDIKEILGKDKLEEILNSTDFLPENKNNQRVIDAIDFAMDND
;
A
#
# COMPACT_ATOMS: atom_id res chain seq x y z
N MET A 1 -2.85 11.59 -15.28
CA MET A 1 -1.75 12.49 -14.83
C MET A 1 -1.32 12.11 -13.42
N LEU A 2 -2.25 12.00 -12.46
CA LEU A 2 -2.01 11.56 -11.08
C LEU A 2 -1.28 10.21 -10.95
N GLU A 3 -1.72 9.14 -11.63
CA GLU A 3 -1.02 7.84 -11.56
C GLU A 3 0.46 7.91 -11.98
N LYS A 4 0.84 8.85 -12.85
CA LYS A 4 2.25 9.05 -13.22
C LYS A 4 3.03 9.72 -12.09
N LEU A 5 2.39 10.58 -11.30
CA LEU A 5 2.96 11.22 -10.12
C LEU A 5 3.11 10.22 -8.96
N VAL A 6 2.15 9.30 -8.77
CA VAL A 6 2.29 8.21 -7.79
C VAL A 6 3.52 7.35 -8.10
N LYS A 7 3.89 7.24 -9.38
CA LYS A 7 5.07 6.48 -9.80
C LYS A 7 6.38 7.26 -9.66
N SER A 8 6.33 8.55 -9.31
CA SER A 8 7.50 9.43 -9.12
C SER A 8 7.84 9.55 -7.64
N LYS A 9 9.11 9.28 -7.27
CA LYS A 9 9.57 9.27 -5.86
C LYS A 9 9.30 10.57 -5.08
N ILE A 10 9.17 11.71 -5.75
CA ILE A 10 9.02 13.02 -5.08
C ILE A 10 7.59 13.27 -4.59
N PHE A 11 6.59 12.76 -5.32
CA PHE A 11 5.17 13.05 -5.05
C PHE A 11 4.34 11.80 -4.81
N GLN A 12 4.99 10.65 -4.60
CA GLN A 12 4.33 9.35 -4.61
C GLN A 12 3.20 9.27 -3.59
N LEU A 13 3.46 9.65 -2.33
CA LEU A 13 2.51 9.53 -1.23
C LEU A 13 1.35 10.52 -1.38
N ASN A 14 1.64 11.82 -1.52
CA ASN A 14 0.62 12.84 -1.73
C ASN A 14 -0.25 12.54 -2.97
N ALA A 15 0.35 12.03 -4.06
CA ALA A 15 -0.41 11.66 -5.24
C ALA A 15 -1.25 10.40 -5.00
N PHE A 16 -0.81 9.47 -4.15
CA PHE A 16 -1.56 8.26 -3.80
C PHE A 16 -2.79 8.62 -2.97
N GLU A 17 -2.62 9.40 -1.90
CA GLU A 17 -3.70 9.94 -1.06
C GLU A 17 -4.75 10.67 -1.91
N ILE A 18 -4.32 11.61 -2.77
CA ILE A 18 -5.23 12.32 -3.68
C ILE A 18 -5.94 11.33 -4.62
N LEU A 19 -5.20 10.36 -5.18
CA LEU A 19 -5.79 9.36 -6.06
C LEU A 19 -6.81 8.49 -5.32
N LEU A 20 -6.59 8.20 -4.04
CA LEU A 20 -7.50 7.45 -3.20
C LEU A 20 -8.81 8.19 -2.98
N HIS A 21 -8.76 9.51 -2.78
CA HIS A 21 -9.94 10.36 -2.68
C HIS A 21 -10.74 10.47 -3.98
N VAL A 22 -10.06 10.65 -5.12
CA VAL A 22 -10.75 10.98 -6.39
C VAL A 22 -11.07 9.76 -7.25
N ALA A 23 -10.29 8.68 -7.12
CA ALA A 23 -10.43 7.46 -7.93
C ALA A 23 -9.91 6.23 -7.15
N PRO A 24 -10.59 5.83 -6.07
CA PRO A 24 -10.11 4.80 -5.15
C PRO A 24 -9.82 3.46 -5.84
N TYR A 25 -10.65 3.05 -6.80
CA TYR A 25 -10.40 1.83 -7.58
C TYR A 25 -9.03 1.85 -8.29
N ASN A 26 -8.64 3.00 -8.85
CA ASN A 26 -7.36 3.13 -9.55
C ASN A 26 -6.19 3.13 -8.56
N ALA A 27 -6.34 3.79 -7.42
CA ALA A 27 -5.34 3.77 -6.34
C ALA A 27 -5.10 2.33 -5.85
N LEU A 28 -6.17 1.59 -5.55
CA LEU A 28 -6.08 0.21 -5.08
C LEU A 28 -5.51 -0.74 -6.15
N ASN A 29 -5.91 -0.59 -7.41
CA ASN A 29 -5.34 -1.38 -8.51
C ASN A 29 -3.83 -1.09 -8.70
N LEU A 30 -3.41 0.15 -8.49
CA LEU A 30 -2.01 0.53 -8.53
C LEU A 30 -1.22 -0.09 -7.36
N LEU A 31 -1.74 0.01 -6.13
CA LEU A 31 -1.17 -0.63 -4.94
C LEU A 31 -0.97 -2.12 -5.17
N LYS A 32 -2.03 -2.80 -5.64
CA LYS A 32 -1.99 -4.23 -5.98
C LYS A 32 -0.87 -4.55 -6.96
N LYS A 33 -0.85 -3.87 -8.12
CA LYS A 33 0.11 -4.16 -9.20
C LYS A 33 1.56 -3.87 -8.85
N ARG A 34 1.81 -2.85 -8.03
CA ARG A 34 3.18 -2.40 -7.74
C ARG A 34 3.76 -2.90 -6.44
N TYR A 35 2.92 -3.27 -5.48
CA TYR A 35 3.40 -3.61 -4.15
C TYR A 35 2.91 -4.98 -3.72
N LEU A 36 1.63 -5.33 -3.93
CA LEU A 36 1.09 -6.59 -3.40
C LEU A 36 1.39 -7.81 -4.28
N SER A 37 1.39 -7.63 -5.61
CA SER A 37 1.56 -8.72 -6.59
C SER A 37 3.01 -8.90 -7.10
N LEU A 38 3.98 -8.17 -6.53
CA LEU A 38 5.40 -8.35 -6.83
C LEU A 38 6.08 -9.01 -5.63
N ASP A 39 7.07 -9.87 -5.87
CA ASP A 39 7.89 -10.43 -4.79
C ASP A 39 8.74 -9.32 -4.16
N LEU A 40 8.41 -8.93 -2.93
CA LEU A 40 9.10 -7.90 -2.16
C LEU A 40 10.24 -8.48 -1.31
N SER A 41 10.46 -9.80 -1.30
CA SER A 41 11.51 -10.45 -0.49
C SER A 41 12.92 -10.02 -0.90
N ASN A 42 13.13 -9.75 -2.19
CA ASN A 42 14.41 -9.36 -2.77
C ASN A 42 14.46 -7.90 -3.24
N ASN A 43 13.37 -7.14 -3.11
CA ASN A 43 13.31 -5.78 -3.63
C ASN A 43 13.95 -4.76 -2.68
N ALA A 44 14.67 -3.81 -3.28
CA ALA A 44 15.47 -2.81 -2.59
C ALA A 44 14.64 -2.00 -1.57
N LYS A 45 15.32 -1.63 -0.47
CA LYS A 45 14.83 -0.92 0.73
C LYS A 45 13.73 0.12 0.53
N ASP A 46 13.66 0.80 -0.61
CA ASP A 46 12.78 1.93 -0.86
C ASP A 46 11.31 1.55 -1.13
N HIS A 47 11.03 0.36 -1.67
CA HIS A 47 9.66 0.03 -2.11
C HIS A 47 8.68 -0.30 -0.97
N VAL A 48 9.19 -0.75 0.17
CA VAL A 48 8.38 -1.16 1.33
C VAL A 48 8.18 0.02 2.30
N SER A 49 9.06 1.02 2.28
CA SER A 49 9.01 2.20 3.15
C SER A 49 7.71 3.00 3.00
N ASP A 50 7.10 2.96 1.82
CA ASP A 50 5.90 3.73 1.52
C ASP A 50 4.62 2.99 1.94
N LEU A 51 4.69 1.69 2.24
CA LEU A 51 3.50 0.88 2.55
C LEU A 51 2.83 1.29 3.86
N GLU A 52 3.61 1.69 4.86
CA GLU A 52 3.12 2.18 6.15
C GLU A 52 2.13 3.34 5.95
N ILE A 53 2.54 4.33 5.17
CA ILE A 53 1.73 5.51 4.87
C ILE A 53 0.56 5.13 3.96
N MET A 54 0.79 4.35 2.89
CA MET A 54 -0.28 3.95 1.97
C MET A 54 -1.38 3.12 2.67
N PHE A 55 -1.04 2.23 3.60
CA PHE A 55 -2.03 1.46 4.36
C PHE A 55 -2.78 2.34 5.35
N SER A 56 -2.09 3.29 5.99
CA SER A 56 -2.71 4.28 6.87
C SER A 56 -3.72 5.14 6.10
N ASP A 57 -3.34 5.68 4.94
CA ASP A 57 -4.22 6.44 4.04
C ASP A 57 -5.47 5.62 3.66
N ILE A 58 -5.30 4.33 3.35
CA ILE A 58 -6.42 3.42 3.04
C ILE A 58 -7.37 3.29 4.22
N LYS A 59 -6.84 3.05 5.43
CA LYS A 59 -7.67 2.93 6.64
C LYS A 59 -8.40 4.23 6.94
N GLU A 60 -7.72 5.37 6.85
CA GLU A 60 -8.29 6.69 7.18
C GLU A 60 -9.34 7.13 6.17
N ILE A 61 -9.10 6.90 4.87
CA ILE A 61 -9.96 7.41 3.79
C ILE A 61 -11.05 6.41 3.39
N LEU A 62 -10.73 5.11 3.31
CA LEU A 62 -11.66 4.06 2.88
C LEU A 62 -12.19 3.18 4.02
N GLY A 63 -11.64 3.31 5.22
CA GLY A 63 -12.07 2.59 6.41
C GLY A 63 -11.26 1.31 6.67
N LYS A 64 -11.27 0.89 7.95
CA LYS A 64 -10.58 -0.31 8.44
C LYS A 64 -10.99 -1.59 7.69
N ASP A 65 -12.28 -1.80 7.48
CA ASP A 65 -12.80 -2.98 6.77
C ASP A 65 -12.19 -3.11 5.37
N LYS A 66 -11.93 -1.98 4.69
CA LYS A 66 -11.33 -1.98 3.37
C LYS A 66 -9.85 -2.34 3.40
N LEU A 67 -9.13 -1.86 4.41
CA LEU A 67 -7.74 -2.27 4.64
C LEU A 67 -7.69 -3.78 4.90
N GLU A 68 -8.54 -4.31 5.78
CA GLU A 68 -8.60 -5.74 6.08
C GLU A 68 -8.92 -6.58 4.84
N GLU A 69 -9.84 -6.14 3.97
CA GLU A 69 -10.12 -6.81 2.68
C GLU A 69 -8.86 -6.89 1.80
N ILE A 70 -8.10 -5.80 1.71
CA ILE A 70 -6.87 -5.74 0.91
C ILE A 70 -5.80 -6.66 1.50
N LEU A 71 -5.61 -6.62 2.82
CA LEU A 71 -4.62 -7.46 3.50
C LEU A 71 -4.96 -8.95 3.39
N ASN A 72 -6.24 -9.31 3.31
CA ASN A 72 -6.71 -10.67 3.12
C ASN A 72 -6.90 -11.08 1.65
N SER A 73 -6.62 -10.19 0.69
CA SER A 73 -6.73 -10.51 -0.72
C SER A 73 -5.77 -11.63 -1.14
N THR A 74 -6.24 -12.52 -2.02
CA THR A 74 -5.42 -13.56 -2.66
C THR A 74 -4.33 -12.98 -3.56
N ASP A 75 -4.46 -11.70 -3.94
CA ASP A 75 -3.47 -11.01 -4.75
C ASP A 75 -2.24 -10.54 -3.96
N PHE A 76 -2.35 -10.55 -2.63
CA PHE A 76 -1.25 -10.22 -1.75
C PHE A 76 -0.42 -11.47 -1.49
N LEU A 77 0.75 -11.52 -2.14
CA LEU A 77 1.61 -12.68 -2.09
C LEU A 77 1.97 -13.08 -0.65
N PRO A 78 1.81 -14.36 -0.26
CA PRO A 78 2.13 -14.83 1.09
C PRO A 78 3.58 -14.53 1.50
N GLU A 79 4.52 -14.56 0.55
CA GLU A 79 5.94 -14.28 0.79
C GLU A 79 6.15 -12.84 1.28
N ASN A 80 5.34 -11.89 0.78
CA ASN A 80 5.40 -10.49 1.21
C ASN A 80 4.86 -10.33 2.64
N LYS A 81 3.87 -11.13 3.03
CA LYS A 81 3.34 -11.12 4.41
C LYS A 81 4.34 -11.66 5.43
N ASN A 82 5.35 -12.40 4.98
CA ASN A 82 6.46 -12.86 5.82
C ASN A 82 7.64 -11.87 5.86
N ASN A 83 7.57 -10.76 5.12
CA ASN A 83 8.61 -9.73 5.15
C ASN A 83 8.41 -8.84 6.38
N GLN A 84 9.41 -8.78 7.27
CA GLN A 84 9.31 -8.05 8.54
C GLN A 84 8.85 -6.60 8.36
N ARG A 85 9.32 -5.90 7.32
CA ARG A 85 8.93 -4.50 7.11
C ARG A 85 7.48 -4.34 6.65
N VAL A 86 6.97 -5.33 5.91
CA VAL A 86 5.56 -5.35 5.53
C VAL A 86 4.70 -5.62 6.75
N ILE A 87 5.14 -6.52 7.64
CA ILE A 87 4.50 -6.76 8.94
C ILE A 87 4.48 -5.46 9.75
N ASP A 88 5.63 -4.81 9.93
CA ASP A 88 5.75 -3.54 10.67
C ASP A 88 4.81 -2.45 10.10
N ALA A 89 4.74 -2.34 8.77
CA ALA A 89 3.85 -1.39 8.10
C ALA A 89 2.36 -1.71 8.30
N ILE A 90 1.99 -3.00 8.34
CA ILE A 90 0.62 -3.44 8.62
C ILE A 90 0.27 -3.16 10.08
N ASP A 91 1.15 -3.50 11.01
CA ASP A 91 0.93 -3.30 12.45
C ASP A 91 0.78 -1.81 12.79
N PHE A 92 1.63 -0.96 12.20
CA PHE A 92 1.51 0.49 12.28
C PHE A 92 0.14 0.96 11.79
N ALA A 93 -0.26 0.57 10.57
CA ALA A 93 -1.52 1.02 10.00
C ALA A 93 -2.74 0.50 10.79
N MET A 94 -2.65 -0.68 11.40
CA MET A 94 -3.75 -1.30 12.15
C MET A 94 -3.88 -0.78 13.59
N ASP A 95 -2.95 0.05 14.07
CA ASP A 95 -2.77 0.42 15.48
C ASP A 95 -2.67 -0.81 16.40
N ASN A 96 -2.02 -1.88 15.94
CA ASN A 96 -1.78 -3.06 16.77
C ASN A 96 -0.56 -2.79 17.66
N ASP A 97 -0.81 -2.31 18.89
CA ASP A 97 0.20 -2.21 19.97
C ASP A 97 0.73 -3.59 20.41
#